data_AF-A0A9N9AF79-F1
#
_entry.id   AF-A0A9N9AF79-F1
#
_cell.length_a   1.000
_cell.length_b   1.000
_cell.length_c   1.000
_cell.angle_alpha   90.00
_cell.angle_beta   90.00
_cell.angle_gamma   90.00
#
_symmetry.space_group_name_H-M   'P 1'
#
loop_
_entity.id
_entity.type
_entity.pdbx_description
1 polymer ?
#
loop_
_entity_poly.entity_id
_entity_poly.type
_entity_poly.pdbx_seq_one_letter_code
_entity_poly.pdbx_strand_id
1 'polypeptide(L)'
;LNQTLSKQVETFAVNNFTNYNIGIHLREKKKTHGLKTPVEHFSEAVKLLMFGMKNMNITIFVAADSNNEESALIDMKLLSLCDDLVITYGSSFGFVSSAWSLKASRPRGPFVIMPIKNSSEDFYDAVKVWVWGATSMSLAVIDNIYVLKFSAVNRQSRAARRHFDRRMEWPLRSKRSFGQ
;
A
#
# COMPACT_ATOMS: atom_id res chain seq x y z
N LEU A 1 11.30 -16.34 10.81
CA LEU A 1 11.34 -15.64 12.11
C LEU A 1 11.81 -16.65 13.15
N ASN A 2 12.76 -16.28 14.02
CA ASN A 2 13.10 -17.12 15.16
C ASN A 2 11.89 -17.19 16.13
N GLN A 3 11.88 -18.14 17.07
CA GLN A 3 10.74 -18.34 17.96
C GLN A 3 10.43 -17.09 18.81
N THR A 4 11.46 -16.38 19.28
CA THR A 4 11.33 -15.16 20.08
C THR A 4 10.56 -14.07 19.33
N LEU A 5 10.91 -13.83 18.07
CA LEU A 5 10.28 -12.83 17.23
C LEU A 5 8.84 -13.16 16.88
N SER A 6 8.57 -14.43 16.56
CA SER A 6 7.20 -14.88 16.32
C SER A 6 6.32 -14.62 17.55
N LYS A 7 6.84 -14.93 18.75
CA LYS A 7 6.12 -14.69 20.01
C LYS A 7 5.88 -13.20 20.28
N GLN A 8 6.85 -12.33 19.96
CA GLN A 8 6.69 -10.89 20.08
C GLN A 8 5.58 -10.35 19.16
N VAL A 9 5.59 -10.76 17.89
CA VAL A 9 4.54 -10.40 16.92
C VAL A 9 3.17 -10.88 17.39
N GLU A 10 3.07 -12.13 17.84
CA GLU A 10 1.81 -12.71 18.32
C GLU A 10 1.30 -11.97 19.56
N THR A 11 2.17 -11.71 20.53
CA THR A 11 1.82 -10.99 21.75
C THR A 11 1.34 -9.57 21.42
N PHE A 12 2.03 -8.88 20.51
CA PHE A 12 1.60 -7.56 20.06
C PHE A 12 0.23 -7.62 19.37
N ALA A 13 0.03 -8.54 18.42
CA ALA A 13 -1.22 -8.65 17.68
C ALA A 13 -2.40 -8.98 18.62
N VAL A 14 -2.24 -9.94 19.53
CA VAL A 14 -3.29 -10.31 20.49
C VAL A 14 -3.70 -9.14 21.39
N ASN A 15 -2.74 -8.30 21.78
CA ASN A 15 -2.99 -7.20 22.71
C ASN A 15 -3.50 -5.92 22.05
N ASN A 16 -3.24 -5.73 20.76
CA ASN A 16 -3.47 -4.44 20.09
C ASN A 16 -4.40 -4.53 18.88
N PHE A 17 -4.56 -5.69 18.25
CA PHE A 17 -5.41 -5.84 17.06
C PHE A 17 -6.83 -6.20 17.47
N THR A 18 -7.78 -5.73 16.67
CA THR A 18 -9.21 -5.98 16.84
C THR A 18 -9.69 -6.94 15.75
N ASN A 19 -11.02 -7.01 15.59
CA ASN A 19 -11.65 -7.77 14.52
C ASN A 19 -11.35 -7.21 13.12
N TYR A 20 -10.90 -5.96 12.99
CA TYR A 20 -10.51 -5.38 11.71
C TYR A 20 -9.35 -4.39 11.83
N ASN A 21 -8.32 -4.57 11.03
CA ASN A 21 -7.03 -3.88 11.19
C ASN A 21 -6.56 -3.33 9.83
N ILE A 22 -6.25 -2.03 9.78
CA ILE A 22 -5.69 -1.38 8.59
C ILE A 22 -4.21 -1.14 8.82
N GLY A 23 -3.35 -1.69 7.97
CA GLY A 23 -1.91 -1.50 8.04
C GLY A 23 -1.44 -0.38 7.11
N ILE A 24 -0.63 0.54 7.60
CA ILE A 24 -0.07 1.65 6.82
C ILE A 24 1.44 1.53 6.83
N HIS A 25 2.06 1.56 5.65
CA HIS A 25 3.52 1.66 5.55
C HIS A 25 3.94 3.02 4.99
N LEU A 26 4.49 3.85 5.88
CA LEU A 26 5.07 5.15 5.58
C LEU A 26 6.54 4.98 5.18
N ARG A 27 6.86 5.33 3.93
CA ARG A 27 8.25 5.33 3.48
C ARG A 27 8.85 6.73 3.64
N GLU A 28 9.89 6.85 4.45
CA GLU A 28 10.55 8.12 4.76
C GLU A 28 11.88 8.31 4.03
N LYS A 29 12.53 7.22 3.58
CA LYS A 29 13.94 7.27 3.16
C LYS A 29 14.20 8.11 1.89
N LYS A 30 15.23 8.96 2.03
CA LYS A 30 15.83 9.96 1.10
C LYS A 30 16.11 9.52 -0.35
N LYS A 31 16.11 8.21 -0.68
CA LYS A 31 16.47 7.71 -2.02
C LYS A 31 15.37 7.95 -3.07
N THR A 32 14.19 8.36 -2.64
CA THR A 32 13.10 8.72 -3.55
C THR A 32 13.32 10.09 -4.20
N HIS A 33 14.54 10.57 -4.51
CA HIS A 33 14.72 11.89 -5.14
C HIS A 33 13.99 13.08 -4.47
N GLY A 34 13.82 13.05 -3.13
CA GLY A 34 13.10 14.10 -2.39
C GLY A 34 11.58 13.96 -2.37
N LEU A 35 11.04 12.87 -2.92
CA LEU A 35 9.61 12.65 -2.99
C LEU A 35 9.06 12.18 -1.63
N LYS A 36 8.00 12.84 -1.17
CA LYS A 36 7.29 12.53 0.07
C LYS A 36 5.79 12.49 -0.20
N THR A 37 5.12 11.47 0.33
CA THR A 37 3.65 11.44 0.36
C THR A 37 3.19 12.10 1.66
N PRO A 38 2.41 13.18 1.62
CA PRO A 38 1.87 13.82 2.82
C PRO A 38 1.02 12.85 3.65
N VAL A 39 1.06 12.98 4.98
CA VAL A 39 0.33 12.10 5.91
C VAL A 39 -1.18 12.18 5.69
N GLU A 40 -1.67 13.33 5.26
CA GLU A 40 -3.07 13.62 4.95
C GLU A 40 -3.59 12.68 3.86
N HIS A 41 -2.75 12.36 2.86
CA HIS A 41 -3.16 11.44 1.80
C HIS A 41 -3.39 10.01 2.33
N PHE A 42 -2.62 9.57 3.33
CA PHE A 42 -2.87 8.28 3.98
C PHE A 42 -4.16 8.32 4.80
N SER A 43 -4.44 9.45 5.45
CA SER A 43 -5.71 9.65 6.17
C SER A 43 -6.91 9.53 5.24
N GLU A 44 -6.86 10.16 4.06
CA GLU A 44 -7.94 10.03 3.06
C GLU A 44 -8.10 8.60 2.57
N ALA A 45 -7.00 7.89 2.28
CA ALA A 45 -7.06 6.48 1.92
C ALA A 45 -7.72 5.61 3.01
N VAL A 46 -7.39 5.86 4.28
CA VAL A 46 -8.00 5.17 5.42
C VAL A 46 -9.50 5.48 5.53
N LYS A 47 -9.91 6.75 5.38
CA LYS A 47 -11.33 7.13 5.39
C LYS A 47 -12.12 6.40 4.31
N LEU A 48 -11.54 6.24 3.12
CA LEU A 48 -12.16 5.49 2.02
C LEU A 48 -12.32 4.00 2.37
N LEU A 49 -11.31 3.37 2.98
CA LEU A 49 -11.39 1.97 3.42
C LEU A 49 -12.45 1.79 4.51
N MET A 50 -12.57 2.76 5.41
CA MET A 50 -13.57 2.76 6.47
C MET A 50 -14.99 3.09 5.97
N PHE A 51 -15.15 3.49 4.71
CA PHE A 51 -16.44 3.90 4.17
C PHE A 51 -17.44 2.72 4.19
N GLY A 52 -18.54 2.89 4.92
CA GLY A 52 -19.56 1.85 5.09
C GLY A 52 -19.30 0.86 6.25
N MET A 53 -18.16 0.95 6.93
CA MET A 53 -17.81 0.10 8.08
C MET A 53 -18.42 0.63 9.39
N LYS A 54 -19.76 0.65 9.48
CA LYS A 54 -20.46 1.13 10.69
C LYS A 54 -20.30 0.12 11.84
N ASN A 55 -20.07 0.62 13.05
CA ASN A 55 -19.98 -0.17 14.30
C ASN A 55 -18.86 -1.23 14.33
N MET A 56 -17.83 -1.10 13.50
CA MET A 56 -16.66 -1.97 13.56
C MET A 56 -15.59 -1.34 14.46
N ASN A 57 -14.95 -2.15 15.29
CA ASN A 57 -13.78 -1.71 16.06
C ASN A 57 -12.55 -1.84 15.15
N ILE A 58 -12.05 -0.72 14.66
CA ILE A 58 -10.98 -0.68 13.67
C ILE A 58 -9.69 -0.24 14.34
N THR A 59 -8.62 -1.01 14.17
CA THR A 59 -7.27 -0.56 14.55
C THR A 59 -6.50 -0.12 13.31
N ILE A 60 -5.61 0.84 13.51
CA ILE A 60 -4.69 1.29 12.48
C ILE A 60 -3.28 1.01 12.98
N PHE A 61 -2.57 0.13 12.28
CA PHE A 61 -1.16 -0.14 12.54
C PHE A 61 -0.30 0.64 11.56
N VAL A 62 0.60 1.48 12.06
CA VAL A 62 1.50 2.31 11.24
C VAL A 62 2.93 1.83 11.41
N ALA A 63 3.55 1.46 10.30
CA ALA A 63 4.97 1.13 10.23
C ALA A 63 5.71 2.17 9.37
N ALA A 64 6.90 2.55 9.80
CA ALA A 64 7.80 3.41 9.06
C ALA A 64 9.12 2.68 8.75
N ASP A 65 9.97 3.30 7.92
CA ASP A 65 11.28 2.73 7.60
C ASP A 65 12.14 2.55 8.88
N SER A 66 12.37 1.31 9.30
CA SER A 66 13.28 0.99 10.40
C SER A 66 14.76 0.98 9.94
N ASN A 67 15.66 1.33 10.86
CA ASN A 67 17.11 1.16 10.72
C ASN A 67 17.62 -0.15 11.33
N ASN A 68 16.75 -0.89 12.01
CA ASN A 68 17.03 -2.18 12.61
C ASN A 68 16.28 -3.28 11.83
N GLU A 69 17.01 -4.31 11.38
CA GLU A 69 16.46 -5.43 10.59
C GLU A 69 15.41 -6.24 11.35
N GLU A 70 15.63 -6.46 12.64
CA GLU A 70 14.72 -7.20 13.51
C GLU A 70 13.37 -6.46 13.62
N SER A 71 13.40 -5.16 13.92
CA SER A 71 12.19 -4.33 13.93
C SER A 71 11.52 -4.27 12.55
N ALA A 72 12.31 -4.20 11.47
CA ALA A 72 11.78 -4.25 10.11
C ALA A 72 11.02 -5.55 9.82
N LEU A 73 11.53 -6.70 10.29
CA LEU A 73 10.87 -7.99 10.14
C LEU A 73 9.59 -8.10 10.98
N ILE A 74 9.60 -7.55 12.20
CA ILE A 74 8.41 -7.48 13.07
C ILE A 74 7.33 -6.65 12.38
N ASP A 75 7.65 -5.44 11.94
CA ASP A 75 6.73 -4.52 11.25
C ASP A 75 6.20 -5.13 9.95
N MET A 76 7.07 -5.77 9.14
CA MET A 76 6.64 -6.47 7.93
C MET A 76 5.62 -7.55 8.25
N LYS A 77 5.84 -8.30 9.33
CA LYS A 77 4.97 -9.38 9.76
C LYS A 77 3.66 -8.85 10.33
N LEU A 78 3.68 -7.80 11.15
CA LEU A 78 2.48 -7.14 11.68
C LEU A 78 1.62 -6.56 10.57
N LEU A 79 2.23 -5.86 9.60
CA LEU A 79 1.53 -5.43 8.39
C LEU A 79 0.89 -6.61 7.66
N SER A 80 1.55 -7.78 7.59
CA SER A 80 0.96 -8.95 6.92
C SER A 80 -0.29 -9.52 7.62
N LEU A 81 -0.50 -9.17 8.89
CA LEU A 81 -1.66 -9.60 9.68
C LEU A 81 -2.86 -8.63 9.55
N CYS A 82 -2.68 -7.43 8.99
CA CYS A 82 -3.77 -6.49 8.75
C CYS A 82 -4.74 -6.97 7.66
N ASP A 83 -6.01 -6.59 7.75
CA ASP A 83 -7.05 -6.95 6.79
C ASP A 83 -6.92 -6.15 5.48
N ASP A 84 -6.59 -4.86 5.60
CA ASP A 84 -6.29 -3.96 4.49
C ASP A 84 -4.89 -3.36 4.63
N LEU A 85 -4.29 -2.92 3.52
CA LEU A 85 -3.04 -2.16 3.56
C LEU A 85 -3.09 -0.88 2.74
N VAL A 86 -2.47 0.17 3.28
CA VAL A 86 -2.12 1.41 2.58
C VAL A 86 -0.59 1.48 2.50
N ILE A 87 -0.05 1.34 1.30
CA ILE A 87 1.41 1.31 1.08
C ILE A 87 1.85 2.42 0.14
N THR A 88 3.04 2.96 0.38
CA THR A 88 3.66 3.91 -0.55
C THR A 88 4.15 3.18 -1.80
N TYR A 89 3.94 3.76 -3.00
CA TYR A 89 4.48 3.23 -4.25
C TYR A 89 6.00 3.00 -4.16
N GLY A 90 6.48 1.92 -4.78
CA GLY A 90 7.89 1.55 -4.71
C GLY A 90 8.37 1.02 -3.37
N SER A 91 7.55 0.98 -2.31
CA SER A 91 7.90 0.35 -1.03
C SER A 91 8.00 -1.17 -1.18
N SER A 92 9.22 -1.68 -1.34
CA SER A 92 9.49 -3.12 -1.34
C SER A 92 8.99 -3.77 -0.05
N PHE A 93 9.06 -3.05 1.07
CA PHE A 93 8.56 -3.47 2.37
C PHE A 93 7.05 -3.74 2.33
N GLY A 94 6.27 -2.76 1.85
CA GLY A 94 4.82 -2.90 1.70
C GLY A 94 4.42 -4.05 0.76
N PHE A 95 5.17 -4.25 -0.33
CA PHE A 95 4.92 -5.36 -1.25
C PHE A 95 5.23 -6.74 -0.64
N VAL A 96 6.27 -6.86 0.19
CA VAL A 96 6.59 -8.13 0.87
C VAL A 96 5.52 -8.44 1.91
N SER A 97 5.12 -7.46 2.72
CA SER A 97 4.03 -7.61 3.69
C SER A 97 2.71 -7.97 3.05
N SER A 98 2.41 -7.42 1.86
CA SER A 98 1.20 -7.79 1.11
C SER A 98 1.23 -9.24 0.65
N ALA A 99 2.38 -9.70 0.13
CA ALA A 99 2.58 -11.07 -0.31
C ALA A 99 2.53 -12.10 0.83
N TRP A 100 3.05 -11.78 2.02
CA TRP A 100 3.02 -12.67 3.18
C TRP A 100 1.61 -12.95 3.68
N SER A 101 0.68 -12.04 3.46
CA SER A 101 -0.71 -12.19 3.88
C SER A 101 -1.53 -13.11 2.97
N LEU A 102 -1.02 -13.52 1.81
CA LEU A 102 -1.68 -14.56 0.99
C LEU A 102 -1.82 -15.90 1.72
N LYS A 103 -1.12 -16.07 2.85
CA LYS A 103 -1.23 -17.23 3.74
C LYS A 103 -2.10 -16.98 4.97
N ALA A 104 -2.74 -15.81 5.09
CA ALA A 104 -3.63 -15.52 6.20
C ALA A 104 -4.93 -16.33 6.07
N SER A 105 -5.51 -16.70 7.21
CA SER A 105 -6.75 -17.50 7.29
C SER A 105 -8.00 -16.72 6.87
N ARG A 106 -7.90 -15.40 6.63
CA ARG A 106 -9.00 -14.54 6.23
C ARG A 106 -8.78 -13.99 4.81
N PRO A 107 -9.83 -13.93 3.97
CA PRO A 107 -9.72 -13.28 2.67
C PRO A 107 -9.40 -11.80 2.89
N ARG A 108 -8.24 -11.37 2.40
CA ARG A 108 -7.78 -10.00 2.53
C ARG A 108 -8.62 -9.03 1.70
N GLY A 109 -8.82 -7.84 2.22
CA GLY A 109 -9.42 -6.75 1.49
C GLY A 109 -8.42 -6.02 0.59
N PRO A 110 -8.79 -4.84 0.09
CA PRO A 110 -7.98 -4.07 -0.85
C PRO A 110 -6.62 -3.60 -0.29
N PHE A 111 -5.65 -3.51 -1.20
CA PHE A 111 -4.40 -2.79 -1.02
C PHE A 111 -4.47 -1.46 -1.73
N VAL A 112 -4.32 -0.38 -0.99
CA VAL A 112 -4.19 0.96 -1.52
C VAL A 112 -2.71 1.28 -1.75
N ILE A 113 -2.33 1.58 -3.00
CA ILE A 113 -0.98 2.04 -3.34
C ILE A 113 -1.02 3.55 -3.54
N MET A 114 -0.39 4.25 -2.61
CA MET A 114 -0.28 5.70 -2.62
C MET A 114 0.83 6.14 -3.58
N PRO A 115 0.54 7.04 -4.54
CA PRO A 115 1.56 7.55 -5.42
C PRO A 115 2.60 8.35 -4.64
N ILE A 116 3.82 8.36 -5.17
CA ILE A 116 4.90 9.22 -4.73
C ILE A 116 4.88 10.45 -5.66
N LYS A 117 4.63 11.66 -5.14
CA LYS A 117 4.53 12.91 -5.92
C LYS A 117 5.90 13.52 -6.20
N ASN A 118 6.15 13.92 -7.46
CA ASN A 118 7.36 14.63 -7.88
C ASN A 118 7.02 16.06 -8.31
N SER A 119 7.19 17.02 -7.39
CA SER A 119 6.94 18.45 -7.56
C SER A 119 5.47 18.91 -7.48
N SER A 120 5.30 20.23 -7.31
CA SER A 120 4.04 20.95 -7.16
C SER A 120 3.12 20.93 -8.39
N GLU A 121 3.60 20.46 -9.54
CA GLU A 121 2.81 20.39 -10.78
C GLU A 121 1.94 19.11 -10.86
N ASP A 122 2.26 18.07 -10.08
CA ASP A 122 1.45 16.84 -9.95
C ASP A 122 0.16 17.04 -9.10
N PHE A 123 -0.21 18.29 -8.78
CA PHE A 123 -1.40 18.58 -7.97
C PHE A 123 -2.71 18.41 -8.74
N TYR A 124 -2.70 18.60 -10.06
CA TYR A 124 -3.91 18.63 -10.88
C TYR A 124 -4.16 17.34 -11.67
N ASP A 125 -3.12 16.53 -11.92
CA ASP A 125 -3.25 15.27 -12.68
C ASP A 125 -3.48 14.06 -11.76
N ALA A 126 -4.60 14.08 -11.05
CA ALA A 126 -5.21 12.97 -10.32
C ALA A 126 -4.32 12.23 -9.29
N VAL A 127 -4.76 12.22 -8.03
CA VAL A 127 -4.30 11.25 -7.04
C VAL A 127 -4.78 9.87 -7.48
N LYS A 128 -4.00 9.21 -8.35
CA LYS A 128 -4.28 7.84 -8.80
C LYS A 128 -3.95 6.90 -7.64
N VAL A 129 -4.98 6.55 -6.89
CA VAL A 129 -4.92 5.55 -5.83
C VAL A 129 -5.19 4.19 -6.46
N TRP A 130 -4.16 3.35 -6.51
CA TRP A 130 -4.32 2.02 -7.09
C TRP A 130 -4.85 1.07 -6.02
N VAL A 131 -5.93 0.36 -6.33
CA VAL A 131 -6.53 -0.59 -5.40
C VAL A 131 -6.36 -2.01 -5.92
N TRP A 132 -5.53 -2.80 -5.25
CA TRP A 132 -5.27 -4.19 -5.60
C TRP A 132 -5.87 -5.09 -4.52
N GLY A 133 -6.88 -5.92 -4.82
CA GLY A 133 -7.45 -6.82 -3.81
C GLY A 133 -8.42 -7.84 -4.39
N ALA A 134 -8.65 -8.93 -3.65
CA ALA A 134 -9.45 -10.07 -4.09
C ALA A 134 -10.97 -9.88 -3.88
N THR A 135 -11.40 -8.81 -3.22
CA THR A 135 -12.81 -8.62 -2.84
C THR A 135 -13.57 -7.68 -3.78
N SER A 136 -14.86 -7.94 -3.88
CA SER A 136 -15.81 -7.30 -4.79
C SER A 136 -16.24 -5.91 -4.32
N MET A 137 -15.32 -4.95 -4.15
CA MET A 137 -15.76 -3.56 -4.06
C MET A 137 -16.11 -3.02 -5.45
N SER A 138 -17.29 -2.43 -5.54
CA SER A 138 -17.79 -1.63 -6.67
C SER A 138 -16.97 -0.35 -6.76
N LEU A 139 -16.74 0.12 -7.98
CA LEU A 139 -16.03 1.37 -8.28
C LEU A 139 -16.67 2.53 -7.49
N ALA A 140 -15.91 3.19 -6.61
CA ALA A 140 -16.30 4.46 -5.99
C ALA A 140 -15.36 5.54 -6.51
N VAL A 141 -15.91 6.53 -7.20
CA VAL A 141 -15.21 7.79 -7.48
C VAL A 141 -15.54 8.72 -6.33
N ILE A 142 -14.56 8.97 -5.46
CA ILE A 142 -14.68 9.94 -4.38
C ILE A 142 -13.56 10.94 -4.60
N ASP A 143 -13.92 12.21 -4.81
CA ASP A 143 -13.03 13.38 -4.83
C ASP A 143 -11.73 13.21 -5.64
N ASN A 144 -11.85 12.91 -6.93
CA ASN A 144 -10.73 12.78 -7.90
C ASN A 144 -9.80 11.57 -7.70
N ILE A 145 -10.23 10.58 -6.91
CA ILE A 145 -9.50 9.32 -6.72
C ILE A 145 -9.99 8.26 -7.72
N TYR A 146 -9.09 7.87 -8.63
CA TYR A 146 -9.36 6.79 -9.60
C TYR A 146 -8.96 5.43 -9.00
N VAL A 147 -9.96 4.67 -8.55
CA VAL A 147 -9.79 3.30 -8.06
C VAL A 147 -9.68 2.34 -9.26
N LEU A 148 -8.47 1.91 -9.59
CA LEU A 148 -8.25 0.86 -10.61
C LEU A 148 -8.20 -0.52 -9.95
N LYS A 149 -9.23 -1.33 -10.18
CA LYS A 149 -9.37 -2.69 -9.65
C LYS A 149 -8.62 -3.70 -10.51
N PHE A 150 -7.69 -4.44 -9.91
CA PHE A 150 -7.05 -5.60 -10.53
C PHE A 150 -7.49 -6.88 -9.81
N SER A 151 -8.32 -7.69 -10.47
CA SER A 151 -8.66 -9.02 -9.98
C SER A 151 -7.51 -9.99 -10.23
N ALA A 152 -7.07 -10.69 -9.19
CA ALA A 152 -6.02 -11.70 -9.30
C ALA A 152 -6.59 -13.00 -9.88
N VAL A 153 -6.60 -13.13 -11.20
CA VAL A 153 -6.72 -14.44 -11.86
C VAL A 153 -5.58 -14.59 -12.87
N ASN A 154 -4.64 -15.50 -12.54
CA ASN A 154 -3.59 -16.16 -13.32
C ASN A 154 -2.96 -15.50 -14.58
N ARG A 155 -1.62 -15.62 -14.72
CA ARG A 155 -0.72 -15.24 -15.87
C ARG A 155 -0.84 -13.79 -16.39
N GLN A 156 -2.06 -13.27 -16.53
CA GLN A 156 -2.41 -11.90 -16.84
C GLN A 156 -1.90 -10.91 -15.81
N SER A 157 -1.69 -11.28 -14.54
CA SER A 157 -1.10 -10.37 -13.53
C SER A 157 0.37 -10.01 -13.82
N ARG A 158 1.16 -10.93 -14.38
CA ARG A 158 2.54 -10.63 -14.85
C ARG A 158 2.54 -9.82 -16.15
N ALA A 159 1.54 -10.05 -17.02
CA ALA A 159 1.37 -9.26 -18.24
C ALA A 159 0.87 -7.85 -17.92
N ALA A 160 -0.08 -7.71 -16.99
CA ALA A 160 -0.57 -6.43 -16.47
C ALA A 160 0.53 -5.66 -15.76
N ARG A 161 1.36 -6.33 -14.94
CA ARG A 161 2.58 -5.71 -14.37
C ARG A 161 3.55 -5.25 -15.46
N ARG A 162 3.88 -6.10 -16.45
CA ARG A 162 4.75 -5.71 -17.58
C ARG A 162 4.14 -4.63 -18.49
N HIS A 163 2.82 -4.55 -18.58
CA HIS A 163 2.11 -3.55 -19.39
C HIS A 163 1.98 -2.24 -18.63
N PHE A 164 1.82 -2.30 -17.30
CA PHE A 164 1.87 -1.20 -16.35
C PHE A 164 3.27 -0.58 -16.33
N ASP A 165 4.30 -1.39 -16.13
CA ASP A 165 5.71 -0.97 -16.19
C ASP A 165 6.02 -0.29 -17.54
N ARG A 166 5.57 -0.87 -18.67
CA ARG A 166 5.74 -0.30 -20.02
C ARG A 166 4.98 1.00 -20.28
N ARG A 167 3.75 1.18 -19.76
CA ARG A 167 2.99 2.44 -19.94
C ARG A 167 3.55 3.56 -19.05
N MET A 168 4.16 3.22 -17.91
CA MET A 168 4.78 4.18 -17.00
C MET A 168 6.20 4.61 -17.44
N GLU A 169 6.86 3.87 -18.33
CA GLU A 169 8.10 4.32 -18.98
C GLU A 169 7.87 5.39 -20.07
N TRP A 170 6.64 5.51 -20.58
CA TRP A 170 6.32 6.40 -21.71
C TRP A 170 6.44 7.91 -21.40
N PRO A 171 6.07 8.42 -20.20
CA PRO A 171 6.28 9.82 -19.86
C PRO A 171 7.74 10.19 -19.56
N LEU A 172 8.59 9.20 -19.23
CA LEU A 172 9.99 9.44 -18.84
C LEU A 172 10.94 9.53 -20.04
N ARG A 173 10.52 9.12 -21.24
CA ARG A 173 11.36 9.16 -22.46
C ARG A 173 11.06 10.32 -23.41
N SER A 174 9.99 11.10 -23.21
CA SER A 174 9.60 12.14 -24.17
C SER A 174 10.34 13.48 -24.03
N LYS A 175 11.23 13.67 -23.06
CA LYS A 175 12.07 14.88 -22.92
C LYS A 175 13.48 14.78 -23.55
N ARG A 176 13.62 14.03 -24.65
CA ARG A 176 14.79 14.15 -25.54
C ARG A 176 14.33 14.52 -26.95
N SER A 177 13.88 15.76 -27.13
CA SER A 177 13.92 16.45 -28.42
C SER A 177 15.16 17.35 -28.42
N PHE A 178 16.18 16.96 -29.18
CA PHE A 178 16.56 17.62 -30.44
C PHE A 178 16.81 19.12 -30.26
N GLY A 179 18.03 19.45 -29.79
CA GLY A 179 18.67 20.72 -30.12
C GLY A 179 19.48 20.51 -31.41
N GLN A 180 19.17 21.34 -32.41
CA GLN A 180 19.97 21.55 -33.61
C GLN A 180 21.31 22.21 -33.27
#